data_AF-A0A160F682-F1
#
_entry.id   AF-A0A160F682-F1
#
_cell.length_a   1.000
_cell.length_b   1.000
_cell.length_c   1.000
_cell.angle_alpha   90.00
_cell.angle_beta   90.00
_cell.angle_gamma   90.00
#
_symmetry.space_group_name_H-M   'P 1'
#
loop_
_entity.id
_entity.type
_entity.pdbx_description
1 polymer ?
#
loop_
_entity_poly.entity_id
_entity_poly.type
_entity_poly.pdbx_seq_one_letter_code
_entity_poly.pdbx_strand_id
1 'polypeptide(L)' 'MNLHLSPKALRVNKGMTQKEVAEYLNLSLTQYKRRENGETRWYADELYRLAKLYNVNISVFFPEKVS' A
#
# COMPACT_ATOMS: atom_id res chain seq x y z
N MET A 1 7.10 -12.72 -14.95
CA MET A 1 7.79 -11.94 -13.90
C MET A 1 6.73 -11.43 -12.96
N ASN A 2 6.61 -11.99 -11.76
CA ASN A 2 5.68 -11.47 -10.76
C ASN A 2 6.36 -10.32 -10.02
N LEU A 3 5.86 -9.10 -10.24
CA LEU A 3 6.38 -7.90 -9.59
C LEU A 3 5.83 -7.81 -8.17
N HIS A 4 6.73 -7.88 -7.19
CA HIS A 4 6.43 -7.46 -5.82
C HIS A 4 6.55 -5.93 -5.75
N LEU A 5 5.43 -5.25 -5.51
CA LEU A 5 5.36 -3.79 -5.48
C LEU A 5 4.91 -3.31 -4.11
N SER A 6 5.59 -2.29 -3.59
CA SER A 6 5.17 -1.66 -2.34
C SER A 6 3.96 -0.74 -2.55
N PRO A 7 3.12 -0.53 -1.52
CA PRO A 7 2.09 0.51 -1.52
C PRO A 7 2.61 1.89 -1.95
N LYS A 8 3.86 2.22 -1.59
CA LYS A 8 4.53 3.47 -1.97
C LYS A 8 4.80 3.55 -3.47
N ALA A 9 5.31 2.48 -4.07
CA ALA A 9 5.58 2.44 -5.50
C ALA A 9 4.29 2.63 -6.31
N LEU A 10 3.22 1.93 -5.93
CA LEU A 10 1.92 2.08 -6.59
C LEU A 10 1.32 3.48 -6.39
N ARG A 11 1.42 4.05 -5.19
CA ARG A 11 0.98 5.42 -4.91
C ARG A 11 1.64 6.43 -5.85
N VAL A 12 2.98 6.38 -5.94
CA VAL A 12 3.76 7.28 -6.79
C VAL A 12 3.42 7.08 -8.26
N ASN A 13 3.27 5.83 -8.71
CA ASN A 13 2.85 5.53 -10.08
C ASN A 13 1.46 6.06 -10.42
N LYS A 14 0.57 6.20 -9.43
CA LYS A 14 -0.75 6.81 -9.58
C LYS A 14 -0.75 8.33 -9.42
N GLY A 15 0.41 8.96 -9.18
CA GLY A 15 0.52 10.40 -8.96
C GLY A 15 -0.13 10.89 -7.67
N MET A 16 -0.42 9.99 -6.73
CA MET A 16 -1.13 10.33 -5.49
C MET A 16 -0.16 10.79 -4.40
N THR A 17 -0.61 11.75 -3.61
CA THR A 17 0.08 12.21 -2.39
C THR A 17 -0.16 11.24 -1.24
N GLN A 18 0.73 11.27 -0.24
CA GLN A 18 0.55 10.50 0.98
C GLN A 18 -0.73 10.90 1.75
N LYS A 19 -1.16 12.16 1.62
CA LYS A 19 -2.36 12.68 2.29
C LYS A 19 -3.64 12.08 1.69
N GLU A 20 -3.77 12.04 0.37
CA GLU A 20 -4.95 11.47 -0.31
C GLU A 20 -5.14 9.99 0.02
N VAL A 21 -4.06 9.21 0.06
CA VAL A 21 -4.17 7.79 0.39
C VAL A 21 -4.43 7.58 1.90
N ALA A 22 -3.87 8.42 2.76
CA ALA A 22 -4.17 8.38 4.19
C ALA A 22 -5.66 8.65 4.44
N GLU A 23 -6.24 9.68 3.80
CA GLU A 23 -7.66 10.00 3.86
C GLU A 23 -8.52 8.84 3.34
N TYR A 24 -8.17 8.24 2.20
CA TYR A 24 -8.87 7.08 1.66
C TYR A 24 -8.87 5.87 2.62
N LEU A 25 -7.78 5.66 3.35
CA LEU A 25 -7.66 4.58 4.34
C LEU A 25 -8.22 4.93 5.72
N ASN A 26 -8.71 6.16 5.91
CA ASN A 26 -9.10 6.68 7.23
C ASN A 26 -7.96 6.61 8.26
N LEU A 27 -6.75 7.00 7.84
CA LEU A 27 -5.55 7.09 8.66
C LEU A 27 -5.10 8.55 8.77
N SER A 28 -4.44 8.89 9.87
CA SER A 28 -3.64 10.12 9.92
C SER A 28 -2.46 10.05 8.94
N LEU A 29 -2.01 11.21 8.45
CA LEU A 29 -0.83 11.30 7.58
C LEU A 29 0.41 10.64 8.22
N THR A 30 0.59 10.82 9.53
CA THR A 30 1.71 10.20 10.27
C THR A 30 1.60 8.68 10.27
N GLN A 31 0.42 8.12 10.54
CA GLN A 31 0.19 6.67 10.50
C GLN A 31 0.47 6.09 9.11
N TYR A 32 0.10 6.80 8.04
CA TYR A 32 0.38 6.38 6.68
C TYR A 32 1.87 6.44 6.35
N LYS A 33 2.56 7.53 6.72
CA LYS A 33 4.02 7.68 6.53
C LYS A 33 4.80 6.55 7.19
N ARG A 34 4.46 6.18 8.42
CA ARG A 34 5.09 5.07 9.15
C ARG A 34 4.96 3.74 8.39
N ARG A 35 3.82 3.48 7.75
CA ARG A 35 3.61 2.29 6.93
C ARG A 35 4.48 2.27 5.68
N GLU A 36 4.57 3.40 4.97
CA GLU A 36 5.42 3.50 3.78
C GLU A 36 6.92 3.44 4.09
N ASN A 37 7.32 3.84 5.31
CA ASN A 37 8.69 3.78 5.79
C ASN A 37 9.06 2.43 6.43
N GLY A 38 8.11 1.51 6.59
CA GLY A 38 8.34 0.21 7.24
C GLY A 38 8.39 0.26 8.78
N GLU A 39 8.10 1.42 9.39
CA GLU A 39 8.01 1.57 10.85
C GLU A 39 6.77 0.87 11.44
N THR A 40 5.75 0.63 10.61
CA THR A 40 4.53 -0.08 11.00
C THR A 40 4.08 -0.98 9.86
N ARG A 41 3.66 -2.21 10.19
CA ARG A 41 3.16 -3.16 9.19
C ARG A 41 1.81 -2.71 8.62
N TRP A 42 1.53 -3.15 7.40
CA TRP A 42 0.21 -3.02 6.80
C TRP A 42 -0.74 -4.10 7.33
N TYR A 43 -1.98 -3.73 7.60
CA TYR A 43 -3.05 -4.70 7.85
C TYR A 43 -3.63 -5.23 6.53
N ALA A 44 -4.22 -6.43 6.58
CA ALA A 44 -4.73 -7.10 5.37
C ALA A 44 -5.87 -6.31 4.71
N ASP A 45 -6.74 -5.67 5.49
CA ASP A 45 -7.82 -4.81 5.00
C ASP A 45 -7.28 -3.55 4.32
N GLU A 46 -6.20 -2.96 4.85
CA GLU A 46 -5.51 -1.83 4.23
C GLU A 46 -4.94 -2.22 2.87
N LEU A 47 -4.23 -3.35 2.79
CA LEU A 47 -3.70 -3.87 1.52
C LEU A 47 -4.81 -4.17 0.51
N TYR A 48 -5.93 -4.72 0.96
CA TYR A 48 -7.09 -4.96 0.10
C TYR A 48 -7.66 -3.65 -0.45
N ARG A 49 -7.85 -2.63 0.40
CA ARG A 49 -8.35 -1.31 0.00
C ARG A 49 -7.39 -0.61 -0.96
N LEU A 50 -6.08 -0.75 -0.73
CA LEU A 50 -5.03 -0.24 -1.62
C LEU A 50 -5.02 -0.96 -2.98
N ALA A 51 -5.20 -2.27 -3.00
CA ALA A 51 -5.29 -3.04 -4.25
C ALA A 51 -6.46 -2.52 -5.10
N LYS A 52 -7.61 -2.25 -4.47
CA LYS A 52 -8.77 -1.63 -5.13
C LYS A 52 -8.46 -0.21 -5.61
N LEU A 53 -7.88 0.62 -4.76
CA LEU A 53 -7.52 2.00 -5.10
C LEU A 53 -6.59 2.08 -6.31
N TYR A 54 -5.60 1.19 -6.38
CA TYR A 54 -4.60 1.18 -7.45
C TYR A 54 -5.02 0.36 -8.68
N ASN A 55 -6.17 -0.31 -8.61
CA ASN A 55 -6.67 -1.24 -9.64
C ASN A 55 -5.64 -2.32 -9.99
N VAL A 56 -5.13 -3.02 -8.97
CA VAL A 56 -4.19 -4.13 -9.09
C VAL A 56 -4.70 -5.36 -8.33
N ASN A 57 -4.17 -6.54 -8.65
CA ASN A 57 -4.41 -7.72 -7.81
C ASN A 57 -3.69 -7.55 -6.47
N ILE A 58 -4.33 -7.95 -5.36
CA ILE A 58 -3.72 -7.87 -4.03
C ILE A 58 -2.44 -8.70 -3.91
N SER A 59 -2.27 -9.74 -4.75
CA SER A 59 -1.08 -10.59 -4.79
C SER A 59 0.23 -9.83 -5.02
N VAL A 60 0.17 -8.62 -5.63
CA VAL A 60 1.37 -7.79 -5.86
C VAL A 60 2.07 -7.37 -4.57
N PHE A 61 1.37 -7.39 -3.44
CA PHE A 61 1.90 -7.02 -2.12
C PHE A 61 2.57 -8.19 -1.38
N PHE A 62 2.52 -9.40 -1.92
CA PHE A 62 3.00 -10.60 -1.23
C PHE A 62 4.11 -11.30 -2.03
N PRO A 63 5.11 -11.86 -1.35
CA PRO A 63 6.09 -12.74 -2.00
C PRO A 63 5.45 -14.08 -2.39
N GLU A 64 5.96 -14.73 -3.44
CA GLU A 64 5.47 -16.04 -3.94
C GLU A 64 5.60 -17.18 -2.93
N LYS A 65 6.53 -17.06 -1.97
CA LYS A 65 6.73 -18.04 -0.90
C LYS A 65 6.79 -17.32 0.43
N VAL A 66 5.87 -17.69 1.32
CA VAL A 66 5.99 -17.47 2.74
C VAL A 66 6.75 -18.68 3.28
N SER A 67 8.01 -18.49 3.63
CA SER A 67 8.82 -19.50 4.32
C SER A 67 8.25 -19.80 5.70
#